data_AF-A0A1V6E2J5-F1
#
_entry.id   AF-A0A1V6E2J5-F1
#
_cell.length_a   1.000
_cell.length_b   1.000
_cell.length_c   1.000
_cell.angle_alpha   90.00
_cell.angle_beta   90.00
_cell.angle_gamma   90.00
#
_symmetry.space_group_name_H-M   'P 1'
#
loop_
_entity.id
_entity.type
_entity.pdbx_description
1 polymer ?
#
loop_
_entity_poly.entity_id
_entity_poly.type
_entity_poly.pdbx_seq_one_letter_code
_entity_poly.pdbx_strand_id
1 'polypeptide(L)'
;MNNKHKDEMRQLYTRWGQAMDKNHPLCEYPRPQMKRQEWLCLNGIWEYAIREDAEMEPSKYDGEIIVPFSPESLLSGVRRQLLPGQMLWYRKIIEFENSNGRRILLHFGAVDQYCIIFLNGIRVGEHNGGYWPFFFDITELVRQGDNTLVICVSDDSDTGNQAYGKQKLKRGGI
;
A
#
# COMPACT_ATOMS: atom_id res chain seq x y z
N MET A 1 -28.70 -2.70 38.41
CA MET A 1 -29.04 -2.71 36.97
C MET A 1 -28.30 -1.54 36.32
N ASN A 2 -27.20 -1.79 35.61
CA ASN A 2 -26.44 -0.74 34.94
C ASN A 2 -26.31 -1.15 33.46
N ASN A 3 -27.33 -0.79 32.68
CA ASN A 3 -27.39 -1.09 31.25
C ASN A 3 -26.50 -0.07 30.53
N LYS A 4 -25.19 -0.34 30.47
CA LYS A 4 -24.29 0.38 29.55
C LYS A 4 -24.77 0.03 28.15
N HIS A 5 -25.50 0.95 27.51
CA HIS A 5 -25.66 0.94 26.07
C HIS A 5 -24.25 0.92 25.46
N LYS A 6 -23.80 -0.26 25.05
CA LYS A 6 -22.70 -0.39 24.09
C LYS A 6 -23.27 0.22 22.82
N ASP A 7 -22.85 1.43 22.51
CA ASP A 7 -23.12 2.07 21.24
C ASP A 7 -22.49 1.19 20.17
N GLU A 8 -23.24 0.22 19.64
CA GLU A 8 -22.82 -0.55 18.48
C GLU A 8 -22.78 0.41 17.31
N MET A 9 -21.59 0.96 17.03
CA MET A 9 -21.34 1.74 15.82
C MET A 9 -21.74 0.88 14.63
N ARG A 10 -22.90 1.19 14.04
CA ARG A 10 -23.35 0.53 12.82
C ARG A 10 -22.42 0.91 11.69
N GLN A 11 -21.76 -0.09 11.14
CA GLN A 11 -20.88 0.10 10.01
C GLN A 11 -21.70 0.51 8.78
N LEU A 12 -21.47 1.72 8.29
CA LEU A 12 -22.11 2.21 7.08
C LEU A 12 -21.15 2.04 5.91
N TYR A 13 -21.67 1.53 4.80
CA TYR A 13 -21.00 1.58 3.51
C TYR A 13 -21.84 2.43 2.57
N THR A 14 -21.18 3.15 1.68
CA THR A 14 -21.86 3.71 0.51
C THR A 14 -22.14 2.59 -0.49
N ARG A 15 -23.08 2.81 -1.42
CA ARG A 15 -23.35 1.86 -2.52
C ARG A 15 -22.08 1.47 -3.29
N TRP A 16 -21.16 2.42 -3.46
CA TRP A 16 -19.89 2.19 -4.15
C TRP A 16 -18.92 1.37 -3.31
N GLY A 17 -18.85 1.60 -2.00
CA GLY A 17 -18.04 0.78 -1.10
C GLY A 17 -18.53 -0.67 -1.04
N GLN A 18 -19.85 -0.89 -1.14
CA GLN A 18 -20.43 -2.24 -1.22
C GLN A 18 -20.12 -2.94 -2.55
N ALA A 19 -20.13 -2.21 -3.66
CA ALA A 19 -19.94 -2.73 -5.01
C ALA A 19 -18.47 -2.70 -5.49
N MET A 20 -17.52 -2.39 -4.61
CA MET A 20 -16.11 -2.24 -4.96
C MET A 20 -15.50 -3.57 -5.42
N ASP A 21 -14.88 -3.57 -6.60
CA ASP A 21 -14.05 -4.69 -7.05
C ASP A 21 -12.75 -4.72 -6.24
N LYS A 22 -12.55 -5.78 -5.46
CA LYS A 22 -11.37 -5.97 -4.62
C LYS A 22 -10.13 -6.34 -5.43
N ASN A 23 -10.31 -6.92 -6.61
CA ASN A 23 -9.19 -7.37 -7.45
C ASN A 23 -8.62 -6.23 -8.29
N HIS A 24 -9.47 -5.28 -8.71
CA HIS A 24 -9.07 -4.14 -9.54
C HIS A 24 -9.66 -2.80 -9.06
N PRO A 25 -9.46 -2.42 -7.78
CA PRO A 25 -10.00 -1.18 -7.25
C PRO A 25 -9.28 0.03 -7.89
N LEU A 26 -10.06 1.01 -8.36
CA LEU A 26 -9.55 2.28 -8.88
C LEU A 26 -8.46 2.10 -9.95
N CYS A 27 -8.64 1.14 -10.86
CA CYS A 27 -7.68 0.85 -11.93
C CYS A 27 -7.83 1.77 -13.16
N GLU A 28 -8.42 2.96 -13.00
CA GLU A 28 -8.38 3.96 -14.05
C GLU A 28 -6.94 4.45 -14.26
N TYR A 29 -6.55 4.65 -15.52
CA TYR A 29 -5.22 5.14 -15.83
C TYR A 29 -5.05 6.59 -15.32
N PRO A 30 -3.99 6.93 -14.57
CA PRO A 30 -3.87 8.24 -13.89
C PRO A 30 -3.95 9.46 -14.81
N ARG A 31 -3.62 9.31 -16.09
CA ARG A 31 -3.70 10.37 -17.10
C ARG A 31 -4.52 9.91 -18.31
N PRO A 32 -5.86 9.96 -18.26
CA PRO A 32 -6.72 9.34 -19.27
C PRO A 32 -6.40 9.74 -20.72
N GLN A 33 -5.98 10.99 -20.94
CA GLN A 33 -5.60 11.51 -22.25
C GLN A 33 -4.22 11.05 -22.75
N MET A 34 -3.36 10.53 -21.85
CA MET A 34 -1.99 10.07 -22.14
C MET A 34 -1.83 8.59 -21.78
N LYS A 35 -2.84 7.78 -22.07
CA LYS A 35 -2.84 6.34 -21.78
C LYS A 35 -1.80 5.62 -22.62
N ARG A 36 -0.87 4.92 -21.96
CA ARG A 36 0.05 4.01 -22.62
C ARG A 36 -0.68 2.71 -22.96
N GLN A 37 -0.33 2.12 -24.10
CA GLN A 37 -0.90 0.83 -24.53
C GLN A 37 -0.54 -0.29 -23.55
N GLU A 38 0.72 -0.35 -23.16
CA GLU A 38 1.24 -1.29 -22.18
C GLU A 38 1.26 -0.64 -20.79
N TRP A 39 0.24 -0.93 -19.98
CA TRP A 39 0.13 -0.50 -18.59
C TRP A 39 -0.58 -1.57 -17.77
N LEU A 40 0.00 -1.90 -16.62
CA LEU A 40 -0.56 -2.84 -15.65
C LEU A 40 -0.89 -2.10 -14.36
N CYS A 41 -2.16 -2.16 -13.95
CA CYS A 41 -2.59 -1.71 -12.64
C CYS A 41 -2.14 -2.73 -11.59
N LEU A 42 -1.43 -2.28 -10.56
CA LEU A 42 -1.02 -3.14 -9.44
C LEU A 42 -1.93 -3.03 -8.22
N ASN A 43 -3.01 -2.23 -8.30
CA ASN A 43 -4.03 -2.19 -7.25
C ASN A 43 -4.72 -3.55 -7.09
N GLY A 44 -5.37 -3.74 -5.95
CA GLY A 44 -6.08 -4.96 -5.61
C GLY A 44 -5.48 -5.64 -4.39
N ILE A 45 -5.55 -6.96 -4.36
CA ILE A 45 -5.13 -7.76 -3.22
C ILE A 45 -3.60 -7.88 -3.19
N TRP A 46 -3.03 -7.59 -2.03
CA TRP A 46 -1.63 -7.79 -1.66
C TRP A 46 -1.59 -8.55 -0.34
N GLU A 47 -0.49 -9.24 -0.07
CA GLU A 47 -0.22 -9.76 1.27
C GLU A 47 0.37 -8.64 2.12
N TYR A 48 0.03 -8.58 3.41
CA TYR A 48 0.60 -7.60 4.33
C TYR A 48 1.11 -8.22 5.64
N ALA A 49 2.04 -7.53 6.29
CA ALA A 49 2.45 -7.81 7.66
C ALA A 49 2.84 -6.50 8.38
N ILE A 50 2.51 -6.38 9.67
CA ILE A 50 2.96 -5.26 10.51
C ILE A 50 3.93 -5.76 11.56
N ARG A 51 5.16 -5.23 11.59
CA ARG A 51 6.24 -5.62 12.51
C ARG A 51 6.77 -4.41 13.26
N GLU A 52 7.40 -4.62 14.41
CA GLU A 52 8.01 -3.55 15.22
C GLU A 52 9.46 -3.25 14.80
N ASP A 53 9.99 -4.01 13.83
CA ASP A 53 11.36 -3.90 13.36
C ASP A 53 11.41 -3.92 11.82
N ALA A 54 12.36 -3.17 11.27
CA ALA A 54 12.61 -2.96 9.85
C ALA A 54 13.73 -3.84 9.30
N GLU A 55 14.48 -4.53 10.16
CA GLU A 55 15.75 -5.14 9.76
C GLU A 55 15.61 -6.21 8.68
N MET A 56 14.49 -6.95 8.63
CA MET A 56 14.31 -8.04 7.67
C MET A 56 12.85 -8.18 7.20
N GLU A 57 12.70 -8.60 5.94
CA GLU A 57 11.41 -9.02 5.40
C GLU A 57 10.81 -10.15 6.27
N PRO A 58 9.51 -10.07 6.60
CA PRO A 58 8.90 -11.08 7.45
C PRO A 58 8.77 -12.43 6.72
N SER A 59 9.17 -13.51 7.40
CA SER A 59 8.98 -14.88 6.90
C SER A 59 7.51 -15.30 6.79
N LYS A 60 6.62 -14.61 7.51
CA LYS A 60 5.18 -14.85 7.51
C LYS A 60 4.41 -13.53 7.42
N TYR A 61 3.41 -13.51 6.53
CA TYR A 61 2.48 -12.40 6.36
C TYR A 61 1.23 -12.62 7.22
N ASP A 62 0.62 -11.52 7.66
CA ASP A 62 -0.52 -11.52 8.59
C ASP A 62 -1.84 -11.81 7.87
N GLY A 63 -1.93 -11.45 6.58
CA GLY A 63 -3.11 -11.67 5.75
C GLY A 63 -3.06 -10.85 4.47
N GLU A 64 -4.24 -10.48 3.98
CA GLU A 64 -4.42 -9.71 2.75
C GLU A 64 -4.85 -8.26 3.04
N ILE A 65 -4.37 -7.34 2.21
CA ILE A 65 -4.76 -5.93 2.18
C ILE A 65 -5.16 -5.52 0.77
N ILE A 66 -6.22 -4.71 0.65
CA ILE A 66 -6.66 -4.16 -0.63
C ILE A 66 -6.02 -2.78 -0.84
N VAL A 67 -5.05 -2.71 -1.73
CA VAL A 67 -4.40 -1.47 -2.20
C VAL A 67 -5.35 -0.80 -3.20
N PRO A 68 -5.63 0.51 -3.11
CA PRO A 68 -4.82 1.54 -2.44
C PRO A 68 -5.39 2.05 -1.09
N PHE A 69 -6.19 1.26 -0.37
CA PHE A 69 -6.78 1.71 0.88
C PHE A 69 -5.80 1.57 2.05
N SER A 70 -5.79 2.56 2.97
CA SER A 70 -4.96 2.52 4.17
C SER A 70 -5.32 1.31 5.07
N PRO A 71 -4.38 0.77 5.86
CA PRO A 71 -4.63 -0.39 6.71
C PRO A 71 -5.73 -0.13 7.76
N GLU A 72 -5.97 1.11 8.18
CA GLU A 72 -7.05 1.49 9.09
C GLU A 72 -8.43 1.40 8.43
N SER A 73 -8.49 1.56 7.11
CA SER A 73 -9.73 1.62 6.36
C SER A 73 -10.47 0.29 6.41
N LEU A 74 -11.79 0.37 6.35
CA LEU A 74 -12.64 -0.82 6.23
C LEU A 74 -12.53 -1.47 4.86
N LEU A 75 -12.28 -0.66 3.83
CA LEU A 75 -12.15 -1.16 2.46
C LEU A 75 -10.84 -1.89 2.21
N SER A 76 -9.82 -1.68 3.05
CA SER A 76 -8.56 -2.43 2.96
C SER A 76 -8.69 -3.86 3.47
N GLY A 77 -9.68 -4.13 4.33
CA GLY A 77 -9.87 -5.42 5.00
C GLY A 77 -9.06 -5.60 6.28
N VAL A 78 -8.07 -4.73 6.54
CA VAL A 78 -7.11 -4.89 7.65
C VAL A 78 -7.63 -4.31 8.97
N ARG A 79 -8.23 -3.11 8.92
CA ARG A 79 -8.80 -2.41 10.09
C ARG A 79 -7.84 -2.27 11.27
N ARG A 80 -6.55 -2.09 10.98
CA ARG A 80 -5.49 -1.91 11.98
C ARG A 80 -4.73 -0.63 11.67
N GLN A 81 -4.42 0.12 12.71
CA GLN A 81 -3.60 1.31 12.60
C GLN A 81 -2.12 0.93 12.63
N LEU A 82 -1.35 1.52 11.71
CA LEU A 82 0.11 1.50 11.78
C LEU A 82 0.57 2.50 12.85
N LEU A 83 1.40 2.05 13.79
CA LEU A 83 1.90 2.89 14.89
C LEU A 83 3.34 3.32 14.62
N PRO A 84 3.81 4.45 15.19
CA PRO A 84 5.21 4.85 15.11
C PRO A 84 6.16 3.74 15.56
N GLY A 85 7.27 3.60 14.85
CA GLY A 85 8.22 2.50 15.03
C GLY A 85 7.78 1.16 14.43
N GLN A 86 6.56 1.04 13.91
CA GLN A 86 6.15 -0.15 13.16
C GLN A 86 6.44 -0.01 11.66
N MET A 87 6.63 -1.17 11.03
CA MET A 87 6.87 -1.34 9.62
C MET A 87 5.71 -2.12 9.01
N LEU A 88 5.12 -1.56 7.96
CA LEU A 88 4.11 -2.21 7.15
C LEU A 88 4.76 -2.78 5.89
N TRP A 89 4.75 -4.10 5.79
CA TRP A 89 5.26 -4.85 4.67
C TRP A 89 4.11 -5.21 3.74
N TYR A 90 4.29 -4.96 2.45
CA TYR A 90 3.40 -5.41 1.38
C TYR A 90 4.15 -6.40 0.50
N ARG A 91 3.46 -7.43 0.00
CA ARG A 91 3.99 -8.35 -1.01
C ARG A 91 2.97 -8.63 -2.10
N LYS A 92 3.44 -8.65 -3.34
CA LYS A 92 2.66 -9.07 -4.52
C LYS A 92 3.54 -9.83 -5.50
N ILE A 93 2.98 -10.90 -6.06
CA ILE A 93 3.57 -11.60 -7.20
C ILE A 93 3.03 -10.96 -8.48
N ILE A 94 3.94 -10.62 -9.40
CA ILE A 94 3.63 -10.02 -10.68
C ILE A 94 4.20 -10.92 -11.78
N GLU A 95 3.33 -11.37 -12.67
CA GLU A 95 3.72 -12.20 -13.81
C GLU A 95 4.11 -11.32 -15.00
N PHE A 96 5.25 -11.63 -15.61
CA PHE A 96 5.71 -11.00 -16.86
C PHE A 96 5.88 -12.05 -17.94
N GLU A 97 5.03 -12.01 -18.97
CA GLU A 97 5.11 -12.93 -20.11
C GLU A 97 6.37 -12.68 -20.96
N ASN A 98 6.72 -11.41 -21.19
CA ASN A 98 7.93 -11.02 -21.95
C ASN A 98 8.41 -9.61 -21.57
N SER A 99 9.58 -9.52 -20.94
CA SER A 99 10.27 -8.28 -20.61
C SER A 99 11.34 -7.88 -21.64
N ASN A 100 11.67 -8.72 -22.62
CA ASN A 100 12.83 -8.49 -23.49
C ASN A 100 12.68 -7.22 -24.33
N GLY A 101 13.70 -6.34 -24.22
CA GLY A 101 13.82 -5.11 -25.00
C GLY A 101 12.86 -3.99 -24.59
N ARG A 102 12.07 -4.17 -23.52
CA ARG A 102 11.14 -3.16 -23.02
C ARG A 102 11.70 -2.48 -21.78
N ARG A 103 11.54 -1.15 -21.72
CA ARG A 103 11.81 -0.37 -20.51
C ARG A 103 10.61 -0.46 -19.56
N ILE A 104 10.82 -1.01 -18.37
CA ILE A 104 9.78 -1.26 -17.37
C ILE A 104 9.93 -0.25 -16.23
N LEU A 105 8.89 0.57 -16.04
CA LEU A 105 8.84 1.56 -14.96
C LEU A 105 7.78 1.15 -13.95
N LEU A 106 8.19 1.06 -12.68
CA LEU A 106 7.28 0.83 -11.56
C LEU A 106 6.86 2.18 -10.99
N HIS A 107 5.58 2.51 -11.09
CA HIS A 107 5.03 3.79 -10.67
C HIS A 107 4.25 3.68 -9.36
N PHE A 108 4.48 4.65 -8.47
CA PHE A 108 3.71 4.84 -7.25
C PHE A 108 3.03 6.20 -7.28
N GLY A 109 1.72 6.22 -6.98
CA GLY A 109 0.97 7.47 -6.85
C GLY A 109 1.38 8.24 -5.60
N ALA A 110 1.55 7.51 -4.50
CA ALA A 110 2.06 7.97 -3.22
C ALA A 110 2.32 6.74 -2.32
N VAL A 111 3.24 6.86 -1.36
CA VAL A 111 3.41 5.91 -0.25
C VAL A 111 3.69 6.72 1.01
N ASP A 112 2.82 6.60 2.00
CA ASP A 112 2.85 7.43 3.20
C ASP A 112 3.55 6.68 4.36
N GLN A 113 4.67 7.14 4.95
CA GLN A 113 5.46 8.35 4.63
C GLN A 113 6.83 8.02 4.00
N TYR A 114 7.51 6.98 4.48
CA TYR A 114 8.80 6.51 3.96
C TYR A 114 8.67 5.06 3.52
N CYS A 115 9.34 4.70 2.42
CA CYS A 115 9.32 3.32 1.94
C CYS A 115 10.61 2.86 1.29
N ILE A 116 10.83 1.56 1.33
CA ILE A 116 11.89 0.84 0.63
C ILE A 116 11.25 -0.23 -0.24
N ILE A 117 11.66 -0.29 -1.51
CA ILE A 117 11.10 -1.19 -2.51
C ILE A 117 12.13 -2.26 -2.84
N PHE A 118 11.66 -3.51 -2.91
CA PHE A 118 12.46 -4.67 -3.31
C PHE A 118 11.75 -5.42 -4.44
N LEU A 119 12.52 -5.90 -5.41
CA LEU A 119 12.04 -6.77 -6.47
C LEU A 119 12.92 -8.02 -6.49
N ASN A 120 12.31 -9.19 -6.38
CA ASN A 120 13.01 -10.47 -6.33
C ASN A 120 14.10 -10.52 -5.23
N GLY A 121 13.85 -9.86 -4.09
CA GLY A 121 14.79 -9.73 -2.98
C GLY A 121 15.89 -8.67 -3.17
N ILE A 122 15.95 -8.00 -4.32
CA ILE A 122 16.93 -6.95 -4.62
C ILE A 122 16.33 -5.59 -4.32
N ARG A 123 17.03 -4.76 -3.53
CA ARG A 123 16.60 -3.38 -3.23
C ARG A 123 16.61 -2.55 -4.51
N VAL A 124 15.44 -2.05 -4.89
CA VAL A 124 15.23 -1.17 -6.05
C VAL A 124 15.56 0.27 -5.68
N GLY A 125 15.13 0.72 -4.51
CA GLY A 125 15.30 2.09 -4.05
C GLY A 125 14.44 2.41 -2.83
N GLU A 126 14.44 3.67 -2.45
CA GLU A 126 13.64 4.19 -1.34
C GLU A 126 13.03 5.54 -1.68
N HIS A 127 11.98 5.92 -0.97
CA HIS A 127 11.31 7.20 -1.14
C HIS A 127 10.86 7.76 0.20
N ASN A 128 10.95 9.08 0.35
CA ASN A 128 10.45 9.82 1.50
C ASN A 128 9.48 10.90 1.00
N GLY A 129 8.27 10.90 1.54
CA GLY A 129 7.19 11.85 1.22
C GLY A 129 5.90 11.16 0.78
N GLY A 130 4.83 11.35 1.54
CA GLY A 130 3.53 10.71 1.32
C GLY A 130 2.61 11.33 0.26
N TYR A 131 3.03 12.41 -0.42
CA TYR A 131 2.08 13.25 -1.18
C TYR A 131 2.45 13.49 -2.66
N TRP A 132 3.56 12.94 -3.16
CA TRP A 132 3.94 13.09 -4.56
C TRP A 132 4.29 11.75 -5.22
N PRO A 133 3.99 11.61 -6.52
CA PRO A 133 4.28 10.39 -7.24
C PRO A 133 5.78 10.23 -7.49
N PHE A 134 6.22 8.98 -7.55
CA PHE A 134 7.59 8.61 -7.91
C PHE A 134 7.59 7.32 -8.74
N PHE A 135 8.74 6.99 -9.33
CA PHE A 135 8.90 5.76 -10.07
C PHE A 135 10.34 5.26 -10.02
N PHE A 136 10.50 3.96 -10.26
CA PHE A 136 11.79 3.32 -10.45
C PHE A 136 11.84 2.61 -11.79
N ASP A 137 13.02 2.63 -12.41
CA ASP A 137 13.31 1.79 -13.57
C ASP A 137 13.73 0.40 -13.07
N ILE A 138 12.90 -0.60 -13.35
CA ILE A 138 13.11 -1.98 -12.89
C ILE A 138 13.48 -2.93 -14.05
N THR A 139 13.80 -2.36 -15.22
CA THR A 139 14.05 -3.12 -16.45
C THR A 139 15.03 -4.27 -16.26
N GLU A 140 16.15 -4.02 -15.58
CA GLU A 140 17.21 -5.02 -15.36
C GLU A 140 16.92 -6.03 -14.25
N LEU A 141 15.87 -5.80 -13.45
CA LEU A 141 15.53 -6.62 -12.28
C LEU A 141 14.34 -7.56 -12.54
N VAL A 142 13.55 -7.27 -13.57
CA VAL A 142 12.42 -8.10 -13.99
C VAL A 142 12.93 -9.32 -14.74
N ARG A 143 12.41 -10.48 -14.37
CA ARG A 143 12.60 -11.75 -15.09
C ARG A 143 11.30 -12.21 -15.74
N GLN A 144 11.41 -13.13 -16.68
CA GLN A 144 10.23 -13.81 -17.23
C GLN A 144 9.53 -14.65 -16.16
N GLY A 145 8.19 -14.68 -16.18
CA GLY A 145 7.36 -15.37 -15.19
C GLY A 145 7.17 -14.54 -13.92
N ASP A 146 7.17 -15.22 -12.77
CA ASP A 146 6.83 -14.61 -11.49
C ASP A 146 7.96 -13.74 -10.92
N ASN A 147 7.58 -12.52 -10.57
CA ASN A 147 8.41 -11.54 -9.89
C ASN A 147 7.78 -11.16 -8.55
N THR A 148 8.56 -11.22 -7.48
CA THR A 148 8.08 -10.87 -6.14
C THR A 148 8.40 -9.41 -5.85
N LEU A 149 7.37 -8.56 -5.80
CA LEU A 149 7.47 -7.17 -5.39
C LEU A 149 7.18 -7.06 -3.89
N VAL A 150 8.10 -6.47 -3.14
CA VAL A 150 7.97 -6.21 -1.70
C VAL A 150 8.17 -4.73 -1.44
N ILE A 151 7.33 -4.17 -0.56
CA ILE A 151 7.41 -2.77 -0.15
C ILE A 151 7.38 -2.73 1.37
N CYS A 152 8.41 -2.16 1.98
CA CYS A 152 8.44 -1.84 3.41
C CYS A 152 8.09 -0.37 3.59
N VAL A 153 7.18 -0.05 4.50
CA VAL A 153 6.67 1.30 4.73
C VAL A 153 6.72 1.63 6.22
N SER A 154 7.17 2.85 6.56
CA SER A 154 7.04 3.42 7.89
C SER A 154 6.30 4.75 7.87
N ASP A 155 5.54 4.99 8.93
CA ASP A 155 4.83 6.24 9.16
C ASP A 155 4.81 6.54 10.68
N ASP A 156 5.45 7.65 11.06
CA ASP A 156 5.48 8.11 12.46
C ASP A 156 4.25 8.97 12.83
N SER A 157 3.26 9.09 11.94
CA SER A 157 2.03 9.83 12.16
C SER A 157 2.31 11.27 12.65
N ASP A 158 1.72 11.70 13.77
CA ASP A 158 1.93 13.03 14.38
C ASP A 158 3.16 13.12 15.30
N THR A 159 3.98 12.07 15.36
CA THR A 159 5.19 12.04 16.21
C THR A 159 6.49 12.32 15.45
N GLY A 160 6.44 12.27 14.12
CA GLY A 160 7.58 12.58 13.25
C GLY A 160 7.73 14.08 12.95
N ASN A 161 8.77 14.42 12.19
CA ASN A 161 9.04 15.79 11.72
C ASN A 161 8.38 16.12 10.37
N GLN A 162 7.60 15.19 9.81
CA GLN A 162 6.92 15.37 8.52
C GLN A 162 5.66 16.21 8.68
N ALA A 163 5.22 16.83 7.58
CA ALA A 163 3.94 17.52 7.57
C ALA A 163 2.80 16.50 7.68
N TYR A 164 1.97 16.64 8.71
CA TYR A 164 0.77 15.82 8.91
C TYR A 164 -0.47 16.70 9.00
N GLY A 165 -1.60 16.16 8.51
CA GLY A 165 -2.90 16.83 8.57
C GLY A 165 -3.69 16.38 9.81
N LYS A 166 -4.79 15.66 9.56
CA LYS A 166 -5.64 15.07 10.61
C LYS A 166 -5.17 13.67 11.08
N GLN A 167 -3.93 13.29 10.76
CA GLN A 167 -3.33 12.03 11.14
C GLN A 167 -2.83 12.12 12.59
N LYS A 168 -3.75 12.02 13.56
CA LYS A 168 -3.41 11.98 14.99
C LYS A 168 -3.65 10.61 15.58
N LEU A 169 -2.69 10.11 16.37
CA LEU A 169 -2.85 8.86 17.12
C LEU A 169 -4.00 8.94 18.12
N LYS A 170 -4.13 10.07 18.82
CA LYS A 170 -5.24 10.33 19.75
C LYS A 170 -6.28 11.23 19.09
N ARG A 171 -7.46 10.66 18.83
CA ARG A 171 -8.62 11.39 18.29
C ARG A 171 -9.12 12.43 19.30
N GLY A 172 -9.29 13.69 18.88
CA GLY A 172 -9.88 14.77 19.69
C GLY A 172 -9.24 16.14 19.45
N GLY A 173 -10.00 17.19 19.77
CA GLY A 173 -9.63 18.60 19.56
C GLY A 173 -10.06 19.11 18.18
N ILE A 174 -10.69 20.29 18.15
CA ILE A 174 -10.78 21.16 16.97
C ILE A 174 -9.51 22.00 16.94
#